data_AF-A0A7S3USA1-F1
#
_entry.id   AF-A0A7S3USA1-F1
#
_cell.length_a   1.000
_cell.length_b   1.000
_cell.length_c   1.000
_cell.angle_alpha   90.00
_cell.angle_beta   90.00
_cell.angle_gamma   90.00
#
_symmetry.space_group_name_H-M   'P 1'
#
loop_
_entity.id
_entity.type
_entity.pdbx_description
1 polymer ?
#
loop_
_entity_poly.entity_id
_entity_poly.type
_entity_poly.pdbx_seq_one_letter_code
_entity_poly.pdbx_strand_id
1 'polypeptide(L)'
;FLLLCTTADINDVLYTRIILAKENRLRRLPVYGYGYSNGGMMVQTLLCRKIIDTGVTLNGVMALKSDPESSFEACDKLYKNPRRGRGYVDTRLANIHCLDDERVPFDGEAPKKLWDKIQFYLGIYFIPGAKLPAIDENMRRWAERVGCQANTTSTTNISSWTQQKEWTCPTPKRVVSIERSNCTYHGRAHRVIKTSDFDPARWAAEFFLDVDKA
;
A
#
# COMPACT_ATOMS: atom_id res chain seq x y z
N PHE A 1 -5.34 2.69 11.69
CA PHE A 1 -6.49 2.09 12.41
C PHE A 1 -7.59 3.14 12.48
N LEU A 2 -8.66 2.99 11.70
CA LEU A 2 -9.78 3.92 11.68
C LEU A 2 -10.78 3.51 12.77
N LEU A 3 -11.06 4.45 13.67
CA LEU A 3 -12.01 4.34 14.77
C LEU A 3 -13.22 5.19 14.42
N LEU A 4 -14.40 4.57 14.37
CA LEU A 4 -15.68 5.00 14.98
C LEU A 4 -16.86 4.31 14.27
N CYS A 5 -17.28 3.16 14.82
CA CYS A 5 -18.65 2.69 14.72
C CYS A 5 -19.01 2.00 16.03
N THR A 6 -19.91 2.63 16.80
CA THR A 6 -20.45 2.13 18.06
C THR A 6 -21.42 0.97 17.81
N THR A 7 -20.90 -0.24 17.65
CA THR A 7 -21.54 -1.54 17.92
C THR A 7 -20.42 -2.59 17.81
N ALA A 8 -19.83 -3.00 18.94
CA ALA A 8 -18.74 -4.00 19.03
C ALA A 8 -17.64 -3.86 17.95
N ASP A 9 -16.56 -3.12 18.24
CA ASP A 9 -15.41 -2.86 17.34
C ASP A 9 -15.12 -4.01 16.35
N ILE A 10 -15.64 -3.90 15.13
CA ILE A 10 -15.33 -4.87 14.07
C ILE A 10 -13.87 -4.63 13.69
N ASN A 11 -13.04 -5.61 14.04
CA ASN A 11 -11.65 -5.62 13.63
C ASN A 11 -11.58 -6.13 12.18
N ASP A 12 -11.52 -5.22 11.21
CA ASP A 12 -11.48 -5.54 9.78
C ASP A 12 -10.40 -6.58 9.44
N VAL A 13 -9.24 -6.50 10.10
CA VAL A 13 -8.14 -7.45 9.89
C VAL A 13 -8.52 -8.86 10.35
N LEU A 14 -9.17 -8.97 11.51
CA LEU A 14 -9.66 -10.25 12.03
C LEU A 14 -10.78 -10.78 11.14
N TYR A 15 -11.70 -9.92 10.73
CA TYR A 15 -12.82 -10.27 9.87
C TYR A 15 -12.34 -10.81 8.50
N THR A 16 -11.43 -10.09 7.84
CA THR A 16 -10.79 -10.54 6.59
C THR A 16 -10.09 -11.88 6.77
N ARG A 17 -9.35 -12.06 7.87
CA ARG A 17 -8.67 -13.34 8.16
C ARG A 17 -9.65 -14.49 8.30
N ILE A 18 -10.81 -14.27 8.94
CA ILE A 18 -11.86 -15.29 9.09
C ILE A 18 -12.45 -15.66 7.73
N ILE A 19 -12.79 -14.67 6.90
CA ILE A 19 -13.31 -14.91 5.54
C ILE A 19 -12.31 -15.73 4.74
N LEU A 20 -11.03 -15.31 4.68
CA LEU A 20 -10.02 -16.02 3.90
C LEU A 20 -9.77 -17.45 4.40
N ALA A 21 -9.84 -17.68 5.72
CA ALA A 21 -9.74 -19.03 6.28
C ALA A 21 -10.93 -19.91 5.92
N LYS A 22 -12.11 -19.33 5.66
CA LYS A 22 -13.30 -20.03 5.19
C LYS A 22 -13.23 -20.32 3.69
N GLU A 23 -12.96 -19.30 2.88
CA GLU A 23 -13.00 -19.38 1.41
C GLU A 23 -11.77 -20.07 0.81
N ASN A 24 -10.59 -19.93 1.43
CA ASN A 24 -9.35 -20.58 1.02
C ASN A 24 -8.85 -21.53 2.12
N ARG A 25 -9.74 -22.41 2.59
CA ARG A 25 -9.55 -23.28 3.76
C ARG A 25 -8.30 -24.16 3.68
N LEU A 26 -8.03 -24.70 2.50
CA LEU A 26 -6.85 -25.54 2.25
C LEU A 26 -5.59 -24.74 1.90
N ARG A 27 -5.70 -23.40 1.80
CA ARG A 27 -4.60 -22.47 1.48
C ARG A 27 -3.83 -22.86 0.21
N ARG A 28 -4.55 -23.35 -0.80
CA ARG A 28 -3.95 -23.82 -2.06
C ARG A 28 -3.77 -22.70 -3.08
N LEU A 29 -4.43 -21.57 -2.87
CA LEU A 29 -4.37 -20.43 -3.79
C LEU A 29 -3.65 -19.25 -3.12
N PRO A 30 -2.85 -18.49 -3.89
CA PRO A 30 -2.34 -17.20 -3.43
C PRO A 30 -3.50 -16.24 -3.19
N VAL A 31 -3.34 -15.34 -2.21
CA VAL A 31 -4.34 -14.33 -1.86
C VAL A 31 -3.79 -12.96 -2.20
N TYR A 32 -4.55 -12.22 -3.01
CA TYR A 32 -4.19 -10.90 -3.50
C TYR A 32 -5.05 -9.80 -2.88
N GLY A 33 -4.43 -8.66 -2.60
CA GLY A 33 -5.12 -7.46 -2.14
C GLY A 33 -5.01 -6.34 -3.18
N TYR A 34 -6.13 -5.71 -3.50
CA TYR A 34 -6.18 -4.49 -4.30
C TYR A 34 -7.00 -3.45 -3.56
N GLY A 35 -6.42 -2.28 -3.30
CA GLY A 35 -7.07 -1.30 -2.42
C GLY A 35 -6.70 0.13 -2.76
N TYR A 36 -7.71 0.99 -2.78
CA TYR A 36 -7.57 2.43 -3.00
C TYR A 36 -7.74 3.21 -1.69
N SER A 37 -6.94 4.26 -1.50
CA SER A 37 -7.02 5.14 -0.32
C SER A 37 -6.89 4.33 0.98
N ASN A 38 -7.87 4.43 1.89
CA ASN A 38 -7.97 3.60 3.10
C ASN A 38 -7.96 2.09 2.80
N GLY A 39 -8.49 1.65 1.66
CA GLY A 39 -8.37 0.27 1.19
C GLY A 39 -6.91 -0.12 0.90
N GLY A 40 -6.11 0.81 0.38
CA GLY A 40 -4.67 0.62 0.21
C GLY A 40 -3.95 0.49 1.56
N MET A 41 -4.34 1.29 2.55
CA MET A 41 -3.84 1.16 3.93
C MET A 41 -4.17 -0.23 4.53
N MET A 42 -5.38 -0.73 4.27
CA MET A 42 -5.80 -2.06 4.69
C MET A 42 -4.97 -3.16 4.00
N VAL A 43 -4.73 -3.06 2.70
CA VAL A 43 -3.87 -4.00 1.96
C VAL A 43 -2.47 -4.08 2.57
N GLN A 44 -1.82 -2.95 2.84
CA GLN A 44 -0.49 -2.95 3.48
C GLN A 44 -0.55 -3.51 4.91
N THR A 45 -1.63 -3.24 5.65
CA THR A 45 -1.86 -3.82 6.99
C THR A 45 -1.95 -5.35 6.94
N LEU A 46 -2.66 -5.90 5.95
CA LEU A 46 -2.78 -7.34 5.73
C LEU A 46 -1.44 -7.97 5.34
N LEU A 47 -0.63 -7.29 4.52
CA LEU A 47 0.72 -7.70 4.16
C LEU A 47 1.67 -7.70 5.37
N CYS A 48 1.67 -6.65 6.20
CA CYS A 48 2.47 -6.59 7.42
C CYS A 48 2.19 -7.79 8.35
N ARG A 49 0.97 -8.32 8.28
CA ARG A 49 0.50 -9.46 9.07
C ARG A 49 0.59 -10.80 8.35
N LYS A 50 1.12 -10.83 7.12
CA LYS A 50 1.25 -12.03 6.28
C LYS A 50 -0.10 -12.77 6.13
N ILE A 51 -1.18 -12.01 5.95
CA ILE A 51 -2.54 -12.54 5.72
C ILE A 51 -2.78 -12.75 4.23
N ILE A 52 -2.23 -11.86 3.40
CA ILE A 52 -2.25 -11.94 1.94
C ILE A 52 -0.80 -12.05 1.44
N ASP A 53 -0.63 -12.54 0.21
CA ASP A 53 0.67 -12.86 -0.38
C ASP A 53 1.18 -11.70 -1.26
N THR A 54 0.27 -11.01 -1.96
CA THR A 54 0.61 -9.87 -2.83
C THR A 54 -0.39 -8.74 -2.65
N GLY A 55 0.07 -7.49 -2.72
CA GLY A 55 -0.78 -6.31 -2.65
C GLY A 55 -0.48 -5.30 -3.75
N VAL A 56 -1.52 -4.67 -4.28
CA VAL A 56 -1.44 -3.46 -5.08
C VAL A 56 -2.25 -2.38 -4.37
N THR A 57 -1.63 -1.24 -4.17
CA THR A 57 -2.21 -0.11 -3.44
C THR A 57 -2.32 1.08 -4.37
N LEU A 58 -3.47 1.76 -4.38
CA LEU A 58 -3.69 2.97 -5.15
C LEU A 58 -3.87 4.14 -4.21
N ASN A 59 -3.05 5.19 -4.38
CA ASN A 59 -3.17 6.42 -3.59
C ASN A 59 -3.30 6.16 -2.08
N GLY A 60 -2.54 5.18 -1.59
CA GLY A 60 -2.69 4.64 -0.24
C GLY A 60 -1.33 4.35 0.38
N VAL A 61 -1.24 4.51 1.69
CA VAL A 61 0.03 4.42 2.44
C VAL A 61 -0.06 3.50 3.65
N MET A 62 1.08 3.13 4.20
CA MET A 62 1.09 2.41 5.46
C MET A 62 0.83 3.35 6.65
N ALA A 63 -0.38 3.31 7.21
CA ALA A 63 -0.77 4.14 8.36
C ALA A 63 -1.27 3.27 9.53
N LEU A 64 -0.37 2.47 10.12
CA LEU A 64 -0.67 1.63 11.28
C LEU A 64 -0.75 2.42 12.58
N LYS A 65 -0.06 3.55 12.66
CA LYS A 65 0.00 4.50 13.78
C LYS A 65 -0.16 5.92 13.26
N SER A 66 -0.24 6.88 14.18
CA SER A 66 -0.46 8.30 13.89
C SER A 66 0.73 8.98 13.22
N ASP A 67 1.94 8.45 13.41
CA ASP A 67 3.17 8.96 12.82
C ASP A 67 3.85 7.89 11.93
N PRO A 68 4.69 8.32 10.97
CA PRO A 68 5.34 7.41 10.03
C PRO A 68 6.25 6.40 10.71
N GLU A 69 7.11 6.84 11.63
CA GLU A 69 8.11 5.95 12.25
C GLU A 69 7.47 4.86 13.10
N SER A 70 6.51 5.22 13.94
CA SER A 70 5.76 4.23 14.72
C SER A 70 4.95 3.30 13.82
N SER A 71 4.49 3.77 12.65
CA SER A 71 3.83 2.92 11.66
C SER A 71 4.80 1.91 11.05
N PHE A 72 6.00 2.36 10.68
CA PHE A 72 7.07 1.48 10.18
C PHE A 72 7.48 0.44 11.21
N GLU A 73 7.74 0.86 12.45
CA GLU A 73 8.07 -0.06 13.54
C GLU A 73 6.96 -1.08 13.80
N ALA A 74 5.70 -0.66 13.77
CA ALA A 74 4.57 -1.55 13.97
C ALA A 74 4.51 -2.62 12.88
N CYS A 75 4.73 -2.24 11.61
CA CYS A 75 4.79 -3.20 10.52
C CYS A 75 5.99 -4.14 10.65
N ASP A 76 7.18 -3.61 10.99
CA ASP A 76 8.40 -4.40 11.16
C ASP A 76 8.20 -5.48 12.23
N LYS A 77 7.63 -5.10 13.38
CA LYS A 77 7.30 -6.03 14.48
C LYS A 77 6.30 -7.09 14.04
N LEU A 78 5.28 -6.73 13.25
CA LEU A 78 4.29 -7.67 12.74
C LEU A 78 4.89 -8.63 11.69
N TYR A 79 5.67 -8.11 10.76
CA TYR A 79 6.20 -8.85 9.63
C TYR A 79 7.31 -9.83 10.03
N LYS A 80 8.19 -9.42 10.97
CA LYS A 80 9.26 -10.26 11.52
C LYS A 80 8.74 -11.33 12.49
N ASN A 81 7.50 -11.24 12.96
CA ASN A 81 6.97 -12.19 13.95
C ASN A 81 6.62 -13.54 13.30
N PRO A 82 7.37 -14.62 13.59
CA PRO A 82 7.13 -15.94 12.99
C PRO A 82 5.84 -16.60 13.51
N ARG A 83 5.26 -16.13 14.62
CA ARG A 83 4.08 -16.73 15.27
C ARG A 83 2.74 -16.30 14.67
N ARG A 84 2.70 -15.41 13.66
CA ARG A 84 1.45 -14.75 13.21
C ARG A 84 1.08 -14.89 11.73
N GLY A 85 1.88 -15.62 10.94
CA GLY A 85 1.61 -15.87 9.53
C GLY A 85 2.51 -16.96 8.98
N ARG A 86 2.15 -17.47 7.80
CA ARG A 86 2.87 -18.50 7.00
C ARG A 86 4.40 -18.27 7.08
N GLY A 87 5.20 -19.34 7.05
CA GLY A 87 6.65 -19.23 6.87
C GLY A 87 7.01 -18.28 5.72
N TYR A 88 8.23 -17.73 5.69
CA TYR A 88 8.71 -16.68 4.76
C TYR A 88 7.83 -16.51 3.51
N VAL A 89 6.94 -15.51 3.54
CA VAL A 89 6.02 -15.23 2.45
C VAL A 89 6.80 -14.45 1.39
N ASP A 90 6.73 -14.91 0.14
CA ASP A 90 7.26 -14.23 -1.03
C ASP A 90 6.42 -13.00 -1.35
N THR A 91 6.55 -12.01 -0.46
CA THR A 91 5.73 -10.81 -0.46
C THR A 91 6.04 -9.97 -1.68
N ARG A 92 4.97 -9.59 -2.38
CA ARG A 92 5.03 -8.65 -3.50
C ARG A 92 4.14 -7.45 -3.21
N LEU A 93 4.65 -6.25 -3.41
CA LEU A 93 3.89 -5.01 -3.23
C LEU A 93 4.10 -4.08 -4.41
N ALA A 94 2.99 -3.57 -4.94
CA ALA A 94 2.99 -2.40 -5.79
C ALA A 94 2.25 -1.24 -5.13
N ASN A 95 2.74 -0.03 -5.35
CA ASN A 95 2.06 1.21 -5.03
C ASN A 95 1.91 2.02 -6.31
N ILE A 96 0.70 2.45 -6.64
CA ILE A 96 0.41 3.32 -7.76
C ILE A 96 -0.13 4.62 -7.16
N HIS A 97 0.57 5.72 -7.38
CA HIS A 97 0.29 6.96 -6.67
C HIS A 97 0.35 8.17 -7.59
N CYS A 98 -0.61 9.07 -7.42
CA CYS A 98 -0.61 10.37 -8.08
C CYS A 98 0.30 11.35 -7.33
N LEU A 99 1.26 11.94 -8.02
CA LEU A 99 2.23 12.87 -7.43
C LEU A 99 1.55 14.12 -6.85
N ASP A 100 0.40 14.50 -7.41
CA ASP A 100 -0.43 15.64 -7.01
C ASP A 100 -1.60 15.26 -6.09
N ASP A 101 -1.58 14.06 -5.48
CA ASP A 101 -2.63 13.61 -4.56
C ASP A 101 -2.75 14.52 -3.33
N GLU A 102 -3.91 15.18 -3.21
CA GLU A 102 -4.13 16.17 -2.18
C GLU A 102 -4.55 15.58 -0.82
N ARG A 103 -4.97 14.31 -0.77
CA ARG A 103 -5.48 13.69 0.46
C ARG A 103 -4.47 12.74 1.11
N VAL A 104 -3.67 12.08 0.30
CA VAL A 104 -2.56 11.24 0.70
C VAL A 104 -1.34 11.74 -0.07
N PRO A 105 -0.68 12.80 0.42
CA PRO A 105 0.42 13.44 -0.29
C PRO A 105 1.55 12.47 -0.58
N PHE A 106 2.10 12.53 -1.79
CA PHE A 106 3.17 11.64 -2.21
C PHE A 106 4.43 11.79 -1.34
N ASP A 107 4.75 13.03 -0.96
CA ASP A 107 5.87 13.40 -0.10
C ASP A 107 5.59 13.24 1.40
N GLY A 108 4.38 12.83 1.78
CA GLY A 108 3.95 12.69 3.17
C GLY A 108 3.59 14.00 3.88
N GLU A 109 3.72 15.15 3.22
CA GLU A 109 3.48 16.47 3.80
C GLU A 109 2.34 17.21 3.10
N ALA A 110 1.14 17.22 3.69
CA ALA A 110 0.09 18.12 3.19
C ALA A 110 0.39 19.58 3.63
N PRO A 111 -0.05 20.59 2.87
CA PRO A 111 -0.06 21.97 3.36
C PRO A 111 -0.84 22.08 4.67
N LYS A 112 -0.36 22.86 5.65
CA LYS A 112 -0.98 22.98 6.99
C LYS A 112 -2.50 23.23 6.98
N LYS A 113 -2.97 24.13 6.11
CA LYS A 113 -4.41 24.43 5.93
C LYS A 113 -5.23 23.24 5.38
N LEU A 114 -4.57 22.33 4.68
CA LEU A 114 -5.17 21.12 4.14
C LEU A 114 -5.21 20.03 5.22
N TRP A 115 -4.18 19.91 6.07
CA TRP A 115 -4.21 19.02 7.25
C TRP A 115 -5.40 19.30 8.16
N ASP A 116 -5.66 20.57 8.49
CA ASP A 116 -6.80 20.97 9.32
C ASP A 116 -8.15 20.51 8.72
N LYS A 117 -8.25 20.46 7.38
CA LYS A 117 -9.43 19.96 6.67
C LYS A 117 -9.45 18.42 6.55
N ILE A 118 -8.32 17.78 6.31
CA ILE A 118 -8.19 16.32 6.18
C ILE A 118 -8.53 15.62 7.51
N GLN A 119 -8.05 16.17 8.63
CA GLN A 119 -8.38 15.71 9.98
C GLN A 119 -9.91 15.61 10.19
N PHE A 120 -10.66 16.56 9.63
CA PHE A 120 -12.11 16.60 9.72
C PHE A 120 -12.80 15.57 8.82
N TYR A 121 -12.32 15.37 7.58
CA TYR A 121 -13.00 14.53 6.58
C TYR A 121 -12.75 13.03 6.72
N LEU A 122 -11.61 12.60 7.27
CA LEU A 122 -11.28 11.18 7.32
C LEU A 122 -11.82 10.46 8.55
N GLY A 123 -12.44 11.13 9.53
CA GLY A 123 -12.81 10.51 10.82
C GLY A 123 -11.61 9.95 11.60
N ILE A 124 -10.40 10.19 11.10
CA ILE A 124 -9.15 9.91 11.76
C ILE A 124 -8.89 11.15 12.60
N TYR A 125 -9.01 11.04 13.92
CA TYR A 125 -8.38 11.96 14.86
C TYR A 125 -6.86 11.84 14.69
N PHE A 126 -6.35 12.35 13.57
CA PHE A 126 -4.94 12.56 13.37
C PHE A 126 -4.57 13.66 14.36
N ILE A 127 -3.81 13.26 15.37
CA ILE A 127 -3.20 14.16 16.34
C ILE A 127 -2.59 15.33 15.56
N PRO A 128 -2.82 16.59 15.94
CA PRO A 128 -2.16 17.73 15.31
C PRO A 128 -0.65 17.46 15.14
N GLY A 129 -0.16 17.52 13.90
CA GLY A 129 1.23 17.18 13.56
C GLY A 129 1.47 15.75 13.07
N ALA A 130 0.44 14.92 12.97
CA ALA A 130 0.54 13.62 12.30
C ALA A 130 0.97 13.78 10.84
N LYS A 131 2.00 13.02 10.46
CA LYS A 131 2.50 12.93 9.09
C LYS A 131 2.14 11.57 8.52
N LEU A 132 1.83 11.53 7.24
CA LEU A 132 1.78 10.26 6.52
C LEU A 132 3.20 9.92 6.05
N PRO A 133 3.55 8.64 5.93
CA PRO A 133 4.83 8.30 5.34
C PRO A 133 4.89 8.74 3.88
N ALA A 134 6.00 9.34 3.48
CA ALA A 134 6.30 9.57 2.06
C ALA A 134 6.28 8.23 1.31
N ILE A 135 5.79 8.23 0.07
CA ILE A 135 5.65 7.01 -0.74
C ILE A 135 7.01 6.36 -0.99
N ASP A 136 8.00 7.15 -1.41
CA ASP A 136 9.35 6.64 -1.67
C ASP A 136 9.95 5.97 -0.42
N GLU A 137 9.76 6.58 0.75
CA GLU A 137 10.22 6.00 2.00
C GLU A 137 9.45 4.72 2.35
N ASN A 138 8.12 4.74 2.22
CA ASN A 138 7.30 3.57 2.48
C ASN A 138 7.72 2.37 1.60
N MET A 139 7.94 2.62 0.31
CA MET A 139 8.35 1.59 -0.65
C MET A 139 9.78 1.10 -0.39
N ARG A 140 10.71 1.99 -0.03
CA ARG A 140 12.05 1.59 0.45
C ARG A 140 11.97 0.68 1.68
N ARG A 141 11.17 1.03 2.67
CA ARG A 141 11.01 0.22 3.90
C ARG A 141 10.38 -1.14 3.58
N TRP A 142 9.50 -1.22 2.58
CA TRP A 142 8.99 -2.50 2.07
C TRP A 142 10.05 -3.34 1.36
N ALA A 143 10.87 -2.71 0.51
CA ALA A 143 12.01 -3.36 -0.12
C ALA A 143 12.96 -3.98 0.92
N GLU A 144 13.29 -3.25 1.97
CA GLU A 144 14.08 -3.74 3.10
C GLU A 144 13.43 -4.92 3.82
N ARG A 145 12.11 -4.86 4.11
CA ARG A 145 11.39 -5.95 4.80
C ARG A 145 11.46 -7.27 4.07
N VAL A 146 11.40 -7.22 2.74
CA VAL A 146 11.41 -8.43 1.92
C VAL A 146 12.83 -8.82 1.49
N GLY A 147 13.85 -8.00 1.79
CA GLY A 147 15.26 -8.30 1.54
C GLY A 147 15.73 -7.92 0.12
N CYS A 148 15.08 -6.94 -0.49
CA CYS A 148 15.58 -6.30 -1.72
C CYS A 148 16.76 -5.38 -1.40
N GLN A 149 17.43 -4.91 -2.46
CA GLN A 149 18.41 -3.83 -2.35
C GLN A 149 17.77 -2.56 -1.75
N ALA A 150 18.57 -1.73 -1.07
CA ALA A 150 18.07 -0.55 -0.39
C ALA A 150 17.56 0.55 -1.36
N ASN A 151 18.21 0.68 -2.52
CA ASN A 151 17.87 1.68 -3.53
C ASN A 151 17.07 1.06 -4.66
N THR A 152 16.23 1.87 -5.32
CA THR A 152 15.57 1.49 -6.57
C THR A 152 16.63 1.16 -7.60
N THR A 153 16.46 0.03 -8.29
CA THR A 153 17.47 -0.47 -9.22
C THR A 153 17.13 -0.15 -10.67
N SER A 154 15.85 0.07 -10.97
CA SER A 154 15.42 0.50 -12.30
C SER A 154 14.32 1.55 -12.21
N THR A 155 14.37 2.47 -13.17
CA THR A 155 13.33 3.45 -13.43
C THR A 155 12.95 3.32 -14.90
N THR A 156 11.68 3.05 -15.18
CA THR A 156 11.17 2.87 -16.55
C THR A 156 10.01 3.84 -16.78
N ASN A 157 10.09 4.61 -17.85
CA ASN A 157 8.96 5.44 -18.27
C ASN A 157 7.95 4.54 -19.00
N ILE A 158 6.77 4.35 -18.42
CA ILE A 158 5.65 3.67 -19.07
C ILE A 158 5.03 4.62 -20.11
N SER A 159 4.96 5.91 -19.77
CA SER A 159 4.49 6.98 -20.65
C SER A 159 5.15 8.32 -20.27
N SER A 160 4.73 9.42 -20.90
CA SER A 160 5.15 10.77 -20.51
C SER A 160 4.65 11.21 -19.13
N TRP A 161 3.62 10.53 -18.59
CA TRP A 161 2.99 10.89 -17.31
C TRP A 161 3.09 9.78 -16.25
N THR A 162 3.62 8.61 -16.63
CA THR A 162 3.68 7.44 -15.76
C THR A 162 5.07 6.85 -15.74
N GLN A 163 5.68 6.80 -14.56
CA GLN A 163 6.99 6.22 -14.32
C GLN A 163 6.88 5.05 -13.34
N GLN A 164 7.62 3.98 -13.60
CA GLN A 164 7.77 2.84 -12.71
C GLN A 164 9.16 2.85 -12.10
N LYS A 165 9.25 2.73 -10.78
CA LYS A 165 10.48 2.43 -10.04
C LYS A 165 10.38 1.02 -9.48
N GLU A 166 11.42 0.21 -9.65
CA GLU A 166 11.46 -1.16 -9.15
C GLU A 166 12.75 -1.44 -8.39
N TRP A 167 12.62 -2.18 -7.29
CA TRP A 167 13.74 -2.61 -6.46
C TRP A 167 14.16 -4.02 -6.86
N THR A 168 15.47 -4.26 -6.95
CA THR A 168 16.00 -5.61 -7.17
C THR A 168 15.83 -6.45 -5.91
N CYS A 169 15.08 -7.54 -6.04
CA CYS A 169 14.71 -8.41 -4.95
C CYS A 169 15.14 -9.85 -5.25
N PRO A 170 15.39 -10.69 -4.22
CA PRO A 170 15.46 -12.12 -4.41
C PRO A 170 14.13 -12.64 -4.96
N THR A 171 14.17 -13.43 -6.04
CA THR A 171 12.99 -14.11 -6.58
C THR A 171 12.37 -15.01 -5.50
N PRO A 172 11.02 -15.04 -5.37
CA PRO A 172 9.99 -14.40 -6.20
C PRO A 172 9.43 -13.07 -5.65
N LYS A 173 10.15 -12.40 -4.74
CA LYS A 173 9.70 -11.15 -4.12
C LYS A 173 9.81 -9.98 -5.10
N ARG A 174 8.97 -8.97 -4.92
CA ARG A 174 8.93 -7.82 -5.83
C ARG A 174 8.37 -6.57 -5.16
N VAL A 175 9.02 -5.43 -5.34
CA VAL A 175 8.55 -4.13 -4.85
C VAL A 175 8.59 -3.11 -5.98
N VAL A 176 7.45 -2.49 -6.26
CA VAL A 176 7.27 -1.57 -7.39
C VAL A 176 6.52 -0.31 -6.97
N SER A 177 7.03 0.86 -7.31
CA SER A 177 6.31 2.14 -7.23
C SER A 177 5.95 2.60 -8.63
N ILE A 178 4.71 3.01 -8.86
CA ILE A 178 4.25 3.66 -10.08
C ILE A 178 3.83 5.07 -9.72
N GLU A 179 4.57 6.02 -10.26
CA GLU A 179 4.38 7.44 -10.07
C GLU A 179 3.67 8.03 -11.26
N ARG A 180 2.57 8.73 -10.98
CA ARG A 180 1.72 9.32 -12.00
C ARG A 180 1.68 10.83 -11.82
N SER A 181 2.15 11.55 -12.81
CA SER A 181 2.03 13.00 -12.85
C SER A 181 0.71 13.44 -13.47
N ASN A 182 0.25 14.64 -13.09
CA ASN A 182 -0.91 15.30 -13.68
C ASN A 182 -2.25 14.55 -13.53
N CYS A 183 -2.48 13.87 -12.40
CA CYS A 183 -3.75 13.19 -12.17
C CYS A 183 -4.93 14.18 -12.01
N THR A 184 -4.67 15.41 -11.58
CA THR A 184 -5.69 16.47 -11.45
C THR A 184 -6.28 16.90 -12.79
N TYR A 185 -5.57 16.73 -13.91
CA TYR A 185 -6.14 16.97 -15.24
C TYR A 185 -7.43 16.15 -15.50
N HIS A 186 -7.57 15.02 -14.81
CA HIS A 186 -8.76 14.16 -14.87
C HIS A 186 -9.77 14.43 -13.73
N GLY A 187 -9.66 15.57 -13.04
CA GLY A 187 -10.58 16.03 -12.01
C GLY A 187 -9.94 16.19 -10.64
N ARG A 188 -9.71 15.09 -9.91
CA ARG A 188 -9.05 15.10 -8.59
C ARG A 188 -7.99 14.01 -8.53
N ALA A 189 -6.80 14.36 -8.05
CA ALA A 189 -5.67 13.45 -7.99
C ALA A 189 -5.90 12.27 -7.03
N HIS A 190 -6.62 12.48 -5.92
CA HIS A 190 -7.01 11.38 -5.04
C HIS A 190 -8.17 10.54 -5.60
N ARG A 191 -7.96 9.80 -6.69
CA ARG A 191 -8.95 8.90 -7.32
C ARG A 191 -8.28 7.74 -8.04
N VAL A 192 -9.04 6.66 -8.26
CA VAL A 192 -8.64 5.62 -9.21
C VAL A 192 -8.89 6.12 -10.63
N ILE A 193 -7.84 6.63 -11.28
CA ILE A 193 -7.94 7.22 -12.61
C ILE A 193 -7.37 6.24 -13.63
N LYS A 194 -8.21 5.76 -14.56
CA LYS A 194 -7.75 5.17 -15.81
C LYS A 194 -7.49 6.29 -16.82
N THR A 195 -6.33 6.26 -17.44
CA THR A 195 -5.95 7.16 -18.54
C THR A 195 -5.78 6.36 -19.82
N SER A 196 -5.60 7.05 -20.96
CA SER A 196 -5.37 6.39 -22.25
C SER A 196 -4.07 5.58 -22.29
N ASP A 197 -3.09 5.98 -21.48
CA ASP A 197 -1.75 5.42 -21.39
C ASP A 197 -1.57 4.44 -20.23
N PHE A 198 -2.46 4.45 -19.23
CA PHE A 198 -2.33 3.60 -18.05
C PHE A 198 -3.68 3.18 -17.46
N ASP A 199 -3.86 1.87 -17.30
CA ASP A 199 -5.00 1.26 -16.63
C ASP A 199 -4.54 0.57 -15.33
N PRO A 200 -4.79 1.18 -14.15
CA PRO A 200 -4.32 0.64 -12.87
C PRO A 200 -4.87 -0.75 -12.54
N ALA A 201 -6.08 -1.09 -13.01
CA ALA A 201 -6.70 -2.38 -12.73
C ALA A 201 -6.09 -3.47 -13.61
N ARG A 202 -5.90 -3.18 -14.90
CA ARG A 202 -5.21 -4.10 -15.82
C ARG A 202 -3.77 -4.35 -15.37
N TRP A 203 -3.01 -3.29 -15.08
CA TRP A 203 -1.63 -3.42 -14.63
C TRP A 203 -1.54 -4.24 -13.34
N ALA A 204 -2.45 -4.02 -12.39
CA ALA A 204 -2.50 -4.79 -11.15
C ALA A 204 -2.78 -6.28 -11.40
N ALA A 205 -3.70 -6.60 -12.31
CA ALA A 205 -3.97 -7.98 -12.70
C ALA A 205 -2.73 -8.64 -13.31
N GLU A 206 -2.00 -7.93 -14.18
CA GLU A 206 -0.74 -8.41 -14.74
C GLU A 206 0.31 -8.62 -13.64
N PHE A 207 0.46 -7.68 -12.70
CA PHE A 207 1.36 -7.81 -11.56
C PHE A 207 1.05 -9.04 -10.68
N PHE A 208 -0.23 -9.37 -10.47
CA PHE A 208 -0.65 -10.56 -9.73
C PHE A 208 -0.40 -11.87 -10.49
N LEU A 209 -0.41 -11.85 -11.81
CA LEU A 209 -0.19 -13.04 -12.66
C LEU A 209 1.27 -13.26 -13.02
N ASP A 210 2.12 -12.25 -12.87
CA ASP A 210 3.56 -12.29 -13.15
C ASP A 210 4.33 -13.10 -12.09
N VAL A 211 3.72 -14.14 -11.51
CA VAL A 211 4.29 -15.08 -10.53
C VAL A 211 4.98 -16.25 -11.26
N ASP A 212 4.55 -16.56 -12.49
CA ASP A 212 4.96 -17.77 -13.24
C ASP A 212 6.04 -17.53 -14.31
N LYS A 213 6.59 -16.31 -14.41
CA LYS A 213 7.60 -15.94 -15.43
C LYS A 213 9.05 -15.85 -14.92
N ALA A 214 9.31 -16.24 -13.68
CA ALA A 214 10.64 -16.21 -13.07
C ALA A 214 11.15 -17.61 -12.75
#